data_AF-A0AB73C2Y7-F1
#
_entry.id   AF-A0AB73C2Y7-F1
#
_cell.length_a   1.000
_cell.length_b   1.000
_cell.length_c   1.000
_cell.angle_alpha   90.00
_cell.angle_beta   90.00
_cell.angle_gamma   90.00
#
_symmetry.space_group_name_H-M   'P 1'
#
loop_
_entity.id
_entity.type
_entity.pdbx_description
1 polymer ?
#
loop_
_entity_poly.entity_id
_entity_poly.type
_entity_poly.pdbx_seq_one_letter_code
_entity_poly.pdbx_strand_id
1 'polypeptide(L)'
;MQLTQDTANYLKVNRKTIGENMKGGIKLLRELLDENNNDLVLTLASYNAGLGVVKKYNGVPPYTETKNYIERIMQGMSTISRNEIIIDSIDFDRKEDF
;
A
#
# COMPACT_ATOMS: atom_id res chain seq x y z
N MET A 1 -5.21 1.73 -4.99
CA MET A 1 -6.26 0.78 -5.41
C MET A 1 -7.05 0.34 -4.19
N GLN A 2 -8.32 -0.04 -4.38
CA GLN A 2 -9.03 -0.91 -3.43
C GLN A 2 -8.42 -2.32 -3.45
N LEU A 3 -8.58 -3.06 -2.35
CA LEU A 3 -8.28 -4.49 -2.30
C LEU A 3 -9.06 -5.26 -3.37
N THR A 4 -8.40 -6.24 -4.00
CA THR A 4 -9.08 -7.26 -4.83
C THR A 4 -9.89 -8.19 -3.91
N GLN A 5 -10.78 -9.02 -4.49
CA GLN A 5 -11.52 -10.01 -3.69
C GLN A 5 -10.59 -11.03 -3.04
N ASP A 6 -9.60 -11.52 -3.78
CA ASP A 6 -8.65 -12.52 -3.28
C ASP A 6 -7.79 -11.96 -2.15
N THR A 7 -7.32 -10.72 -2.30
CA THR A 7 -6.57 -10.04 -1.23
C THR A 7 -7.43 -9.79 0.00
N ALA A 8 -8.70 -9.41 -0.17
CA ALA A 8 -9.62 -9.22 0.93
C ALA A 8 -9.88 -10.54 1.69
N ASN A 9 -10.01 -11.65 0.98
CA ASN A 9 -10.15 -12.98 1.55
C ASN A 9 -8.89 -13.40 2.33
N TYR A 10 -7.70 -13.21 1.75
CA TYR A 10 -6.41 -13.49 2.39
C TYR A 10 -6.25 -12.70 3.70
N LEU A 11 -6.63 -11.42 3.69
CA LEU A 11 -6.53 -10.55 4.86
C LEU A 11 -7.70 -10.68 5.84
N LYS A 12 -8.74 -11.46 5.49
CA LYS A 12 -9.98 -11.66 6.25
C LYS A 12 -10.71 -10.34 6.55
N VAL A 13 -10.86 -9.50 5.53
CA VAL A 13 -11.52 -8.18 5.62
C VAL A 13 -12.66 -8.05 4.60
N ASN A 14 -13.70 -7.31 4.93
CA ASN A 14 -14.71 -6.95 3.95
C ASN A 14 -14.25 -5.74 3.09
N ARG A 15 -13.85 -5.98 1.84
CA ARG A 15 -13.46 -4.90 0.92
C ARG A 15 -14.57 -3.88 0.62
N LYS A 16 -15.84 -4.17 0.92
CA LYS A 16 -16.96 -3.25 0.67
C LYS A 16 -17.17 -2.27 1.82
N THR A 17 -16.69 -2.57 3.02
CA THR A 17 -16.74 -1.62 4.15
C THR A 17 -15.50 -0.74 4.12
N ILE A 18 -15.69 0.57 4.32
CA ILE A 18 -14.59 1.54 4.23
C ILE A 18 -13.51 1.22 5.28
N GLY A 19 -13.93 0.94 6.51
CA GLY A 19 -13.03 0.64 7.63
C GLY A 19 -12.17 -0.60 7.38
N GLU A 20 -12.77 -1.72 6.98
CA GLU A 20 -12.01 -2.96 6.78
C GLU A 20 -11.16 -2.93 5.49
N ASN A 21 -11.62 -2.23 4.44
CA ASN A 21 -10.80 -2.03 3.25
C ASN A 21 -9.55 -1.20 3.55
N MET A 22 -9.68 -0.15 4.36
CA MET A 22 -8.54 0.65 4.81
C MET A 22 -7.60 -0.17 5.69
N LYS A 23 -8.14 -0.90 6.69
CA LYS A 23 -7.36 -1.78 7.58
C LYS A 23 -6.58 -2.84 6.79
N GLY A 24 -7.25 -3.50 5.84
CA GLY A 24 -6.60 -4.48 4.97
C GLY A 24 -5.57 -3.84 4.03
N GLY A 25 -5.85 -2.67 3.47
CA GLY A 25 -4.88 -1.92 2.66
C GLY A 25 -3.60 -1.59 3.42
N ILE A 26 -3.71 -1.10 4.66
CA ILE A 26 -2.58 -0.79 5.53
C ILE A 26 -1.80 -2.07 5.88
N LYS A 27 -2.50 -3.13 6.26
CA LYS A 27 -1.88 -4.42 6.56
C LYS A 27 -1.08 -4.97 5.37
N LEU A 28 -1.66 -4.93 4.17
CA LEU A 28 -0.98 -5.35 2.95
C LEU A 28 0.26 -4.49 2.66
N LEU A 29 0.15 -3.17 2.80
CA LEU A 29 1.30 -2.27 2.62
C LEU A 29 2.43 -2.61 3.59
N ARG A 30 2.11 -2.93 4.85
CA ARG A 30 3.11 -3.35 5.84
C ARG A 30 3.80 -4.67 5.45
N GLU A 31 3.02 -5.68 5.05
CA GLU A 31 3.58 -6.95 4.58
C GLU A 31 4.50 -6.76 3.36
N LEU A 32 4.09 -5.91 2.42
CA LEU A 32 4.89 -5.61 1.22
C LEU A 32 6.15 -4.79 1.52
N LEU A 33 6.12 -3.91 2.53
CA LEU A 33 7.31 -3.20 2.99
C LEU A 33 8.35 -4.19 3.51
N ASP A 34 7.92 -5.11 4.37
CA ASP A 34 8.80 -6.12 4.95
C ASP A 34 9.38 -7.05 3.84
N GLU A 35 8.55 -7.50 2.89
CA GLU A 35 8.97 -8.33 1.75
C GLU A 35 9.94 -7.61 0.78
N ASN A 36 9.86 -6.29 0.68
CA ASN A 36 10.72 -5.48 -0.20
C ASN A 36 11.86 -4.78 0.55
N ASN A 37 12.24 -5.26 1.75
CA ASN A 37 13.34 -4.70 2.53
C ASN A 37 13.19 -3.19 2.82
N ASN A 38 11.96 -2.74 3.08
CA ASN A 38 11.58 -1.34 3.27
C ASN A 38 11.86 -0.41 2.06
N ASP A 39 12.08 -0.96 0.86
CA ASP A 39 12.13 -0.16 -0.36
C ASP A 39 10.71 0.27 -0.74
N LEU A 40 10.43 1.57 -0.56
CA LEU A 40 9.12 2.15 -0.84
C LEU A 40 8.72 2.03 -2.31
N VAL A 41 9.67 2.17 -3.25
CA VAL A 41 9.38 2.10 -4.69
C VAL A 41 8.96 0.68 -5.06
N LEU A 42 9.69 -0.33 -4.58
CA LEU A 42 9.36 -1.74 -4.80
C LEU A 42 8.07 -2.16 -4.08
N THR A 43 7.80 -1.56 -2.92
CA THR A 43 6.54 -1.75 -2.19
C THR A 43 5.35 -1.23 -3.00
N LEU A 44 5.42 0.01 -3.50
CA LEU A 44 4.36 0.60 -4.33
C LEU A 44 4.17 -0.18 -5.64
N ALA A 45 5.27 -0.64 -6.25
CA ALA A 45 5.22 -1.52 -7.40
C ALA A 45 4.51 -2.85 -7.07
N SER A 46 4.84 -3.47 -5.94
CA SER A 46 4.25 -4.73 -5.48
C SER A 46 2.77 -4.57 -5.12
N TYR A 47 2.38 -3.41 -4.58
CA TYR A 47 1.00 -3.11 -4.24
C TYR A 47 0.13 -2.95 -5.49
N ASN A 48 0.67 -2.37 -6.57
CA ASN A 48 -0.06 -2.19 -7.83
C ASN A 48 -0.01 -3.43 -8.75
N ALA A 49 1.18 -3.99 -8.98
CA ALA A 49 1.40 -5.06 -9.95
C ALA A 49 1.45 -6.47 -9.33
N GLY A 50 1.53 -6.57 -8.00
CA GLY A 50 1.71 -7.82 -7.26
C GLY A 50 3.19 -8.15 -7.00
N LEU A 51 3.47 -8.65 -5.79
CA LEU A 51 4.82 -9.02 -5.35
C LEU A 51 5.51 -10.03 -6.27
N GLY A 52 4.77 -11.03 -6.77
CA GLY A 52 5.31 -12.03 -7.69
C GLY A 52 5.81 -11.44 -9.00
N VAL A 53 5.16 -10.38 -9.50
CA VAL A 53 5.60 -9.67 -10.71
C VAL A 53 6.90 -8.91 -10.44
N VAL A 54 6.96 -8.19 -9.32
CA VAL A 54 8.19 -7.46 -8.93
C VAL A 54 9.36 -8.42 -8.72
N LYS A 55 9.14 -9.56 -8.06
CA LYS A 55 10.15 -10.63 -7.93
C LYS A 55 10.58 -11.17 -9.30
N LYS A 56 9.65 -11.41 -10.22
CA LYS A 56 9.95 -11.89 -11.59
C LYS A 56 10.80 -10.91 -12.39
N TYR A 57 10.53 -9.61 -12.28
CA TYR A 57 11.29 -8.57 -12.98
C TYR A 57 12.55 -8.12 -12.22
N ASN A 58 12.76 -8.62 -11.00
CA ASN A 58 13.81 -8.17 -10.08
C ASN A 58 13.84 -6.63 -9.93
N GLY A 59 12.65 -6.04 -9.82
CA GLY A 59 12.47 -4.58 -9.81
C GLY A 59 11.10 -4.15 -10.31
N VAL A 60 10.97 -2.85 -10.60
CA VAL A 60 9.71 -2.29 -11.12
C VAL A 60 9.43 -2.87 -12.51
N PRO A 61 8.27 -3.51 -12.75
CA PRO A 61 7.96 -4.05 -14.06
C PRO A 61 7.82 -2.92 -15.10
N PRO A 62 8.03 -3.20 -16.40
CA PRO A 62 7.90 -2.22 -17.47
C PRO A 62 6.42 -1.94 -17.83
N TYR A 63 5.54 -1.88 -16.83
CA TYR A 63 4.13 -1.58 -16.99
C TYR A 63 3.91 -0.09 -16.77
N THR A 64 3.37 0.59 -17.78
CA THR A 64 3.09 2.04 -17.73
C THR A 64 2.19 2.39 -16.55
N GLU A 65 1.18 1.56 -16.26
CA GLU A 65 0.29 1.76 -15.11
C GLU A 65 1.06 1.78 -13.78
N THR A 66 1.99 0.84 -13.59
CA THR A 66 2.78 0.73 -12.35
C THR A 66 3.71 1.92 -12.16
N LYS A 67 4.38 2.37 -13.21
CA LYS A 67 5.24 3.56 -13.16
C LYS A 67 4.41 4.81 -12.82
N ASN A 68 3.29 5.01 -13.50
CA ASN A 68 2.39 6.13 -13.23
C ASN A 68 1.80 6.09 -11.81
N TYR A 69 1.49 4.89 -11.30
CA TYR A 69 1.02 4.71 -9.94
C TYR A 69 2.06 5.17 -8.91
N ILE A 70 3.32 4.72 -9.07
CA ILE A 70 4.43 5.11 -8.20
C ILE A 70 4.62 6.63 -8.22
N GLU A 71 4.72 7.21 -9.42
CA GLU A 71 4.91 8.66 -9.59
C GLU A 71 3.82 9.48 -8.89
N ARG A 72 2.55 9.10 -9.07
CA ARG A 72 1.41 9.78 -8.44
C ARG A 72 1.48 9.75 -6.91
N ILE A 73 1.81 8.59 -6.31
CA ILE A 73 1.87 8.48 -4.85
C ILE A 73 3.07 9.27 -4.29
N MET A 74 4.24 9.17 -4.94
CA MET A 74 5.43 9.91 -4.54
C MET A 74 5.24 11.43 -4.61
N GLN A 75 4.57 11.93 -5.65
CA GLN A 75 4.19 13.34 -5.76
C GLN A 75 3.23 13.77 -4.64
N GLY A 76 2.24 12.94 -4.32
CA GLY A 76 1.33 13.16 -3.19
C GLY A 76 2.08 13.24 -1.86
N MET A 77 3.00 12.29 -1.60
CA MET A 77 3.82 12.28 -0.38
C MET A 77 4.74 13.51 -0.26
N SER A 78 5.37 13.95 -1.36
CA SER A 78 6.17 15.18 -1.37
C SER A 78 5.33 16.42 -1.09
N THR A 79 4.07 16.43 -1.54
CA THR A 79 3.12 17.52 -1.27
C THR A 79 2.70 17.52 0.19
N ILE A 80 2.38 16.34 0.74
CA ILE A 80 2.03 16.16 2.16
C ILE A 80 3.21 16.50 3.05
N SER A 81 4.44 16.11 2.72
CA SER A 81 5.62 16.44 3.53
C SER A 81 5.97 17.93 3.51
N ARG A 82 5.48 18.69 2.52
CA ARG A 82 5.71 20.15 2.40
C ARG A 82 4.67 20.99 3.12
N ASN A 83 3.47 20.46 3.34
CA ASN A 83 2.48 21.07 4.22
C ASN A 83 2.62 20.38 5.58
N GLU A 84 2.97 21.07 6.66
CA GLU A 84 2.99 20.49 8.01
C GLU A 84 1.59 20.00 8.43
N ILE A 85 1.18 18.84 7.94
CA ILE A 85 0.03 18.11 8.48
C ILE A 85 0.59 17.34 9.67
N ILE A 86 0.16 17.74 10.86
CA ILE A 86 0.50 17.08 12.13
C ILE A 86 -0.12 15.66 12.12
N ILE A 87 0.63 14.68 11.60
CA ILE A 87 0.25 13.26 11.60
C ILE A 87 0.31 12.68 13.02
N ASP A 88 0.92 13.38 13.98
CA ASP A 88 1.01 12.99 15.40
C ASP A 88 -0.35 12.83 16.10
N SER A 89 -1.45 13.22 15.46
CA SER A 89 -2.82 13.03 15.98
C SER A 89 -3.50 11.74 15.53
N ILE A 90 -2.87 10.94 14.64
CA ILE A 90 -3.41 9.65 14.21
C ILE A 90 -2.86 8.56 15.12
N ASP A 91 -3.63 8.22 16.14
CA ASP A 91 -3.35 7.10 17.04
C ASP A 91 -3.56 5.76 16.32
N PHE A 92 -2.48 5.22 15.74
CA PHE A 92 -2.47 3.92 15.07
C PHE A 92 -2.56 2.73 16.04
N ASP A 93 -2.42 2.97 17.34
CA ASP A 93 -2.42 1.94 18.40
C ASP A 93 -3.79 1.74 19.05
N ARG A 94 -4.83 2.42 18.58
CA ARG A 94 -6.21 2.10 18.99
C ARG A 94 -6.59 0.72 18.45
N LYS A 95 -6.33 -0.31 19.27
CA LYS A 95 -6.92 -1.64 19.15
C LYS A 95 -8.43 -1.51 19.28
N GLU A 96 -9.11 -1.22 18.17
CA GLU A 96 -10.52 -1.55 18.09
C GLU A 96 -10.62 -3.06 17.87
N ASP A 97 -11.08 -3.74 18.92
CA ASP A 97 -11.51 -5.12 18.92
C ASP A 97 -12.57 -5.30 17.81
N PHE A 98 -12.18 -6.02 16.76
CA PHE A 98 -13.08 -6.65 15.79
C PHE A 98 -12.71 -8.12 15.71
#